data_AF-A0A1Y1I3W4-F1
#
_entry.id   AF-A0A1Y1I3W4-F1
#
_cell.length_a   1.000
_cell.length_b   1.000
_cell.length_c   1.000
_cell.angle_alpha   90.00
_cell.angle_beta   90.00
_cell.angle_gamma   90.00
#
_symmetry.space_group_name_H-M   'P 1'
#
loop_
_entity.id
_entity.type
_entity.pdbx_description
1 polymer ?
#
loop_
_entity_poly.entity_id
_entity_poly.type
_entity_poly.pdbx_seq_one_letter_code
_entity_poly.pdbx_strand_id
1 'polypeptide(L)' 'MARPRGLMELFKFACYVGIPISMMVVFANNPDNLEKIIRNRQYVVYPPEGPRPPSGDEMAEIVKKNRDAHKDKP' A
#
# COMPACT_ATOMS: atom_id res chain seq x y z
N MET A 1 -8.65 29.99 45.46
CA MET A 1 -8.67 28.50 45.48
C MET A 1 -7.53 28.02 44.56
N ALA A 2 -6.40 27.56 45.11
CA ALA A 2 -5.25 27.16 44.30
C ALA A 2 -5.50 25.76 43.72
N ARG A 3 -5.59 25.65 42.38
CA ARG A 3 -5.74 24.37 41.68
C ARG A 3 -4.47 23.54 41.86
N PRO A 4 -4.53 22.26 42.26
CA PRO A 4 -3.35 21.44 42.48
C PRO A 4 -2.59 21.28 41.15
N ARG A 5 -1.47 22.00 41.00
CA ARG A 5 -0.68 22.06 39.76
C ARG A 5 0.05 20.74 39.46
N GLY A 6 0.41 19.98 40.49
CA GLY A 6 1.25 18.78 40.35
C GLY A 6 0.60 17.62 39.59
N LEU A 7 -0.71 17.39 39.73
CA LEU A 7 -1.37 16.25 39.05
C LEU A 7 -1.43 16.47 37.53
N MET A 8 -1.71 17.70 37.09
CA MET A 8 -1.75 18.03 35.66
C MET A 8 -0.36 18.00 35.02
N GLU A 9 0.68 18.37 35.76
CA GLU A 9 2.06 18.30 35.29
C GLU A 9 2.54 16.85 35.18
N LEU A 10 2.24 16.01 36.17
CA LEU A 10 2.51 14.57 36.12
C LEU A 10 1.78 13.88 34.96
N PHE A 11 0.51 14.23 34.74
CA PHE A 11 -0.26 13.69 33.61
C PHE A 11 0.38 14.06 32.26
N LYS A 12 0.74 15.34 32.06
CA LYS A 12 1.42 15.78 30.83
C LYS A 12 2.74 15.04 30.62
N PHE A 13 3.53 14.88 31.68
CA PHE A 13 4.79 14.14 31.64
C PHE A 13 4.57 12.67 31.29
N ALA A 14 3.60 12.02 31.94
CA ALA A 14 3.23 10.64 31.68
C ALA A 14 2.74 10.43 30.23
N CYS A 15 1.96 11.37 29.68
CA CYS A 15 1.57 11.32 28.27
C CYS A 15 2.77 11.52 27.34
N TYR A 16 3.62 12.51 27.63
CA TYR A 16 4.78 12.84 26.79
C TYR A 16 5.74 11.66 26.63
N VAL A 17 5.99 10.92 27.71
CA VAL A 17 6.91 9.79 27.71
C VAL A 17 6.18 8.47 27.40
N GLY A 18 4.97 8.29 27.92
CA GLY A 18 4.22 7.05 27.81
C GLY A 18 3.65 6.78 26.43
N ILE A 19 3.22 7.81 25.69
CA ILE A 19 2.66 7.62 24.35
C ILE A 19 3.74 7.06 23.38
N PRO A 20 4.94 7.64 23.25
CA PRO A 20 5.99 7.07 22.39
C PRO A 20 6.41 5.65 22.80
N ILE A 21 6.57 5.40 24.10
CA ILE A 21 6.96 4.05 24.60
C ILE A 21 5.89 3.03 24.27
N SER A 22 4.62 3.33 24.55
CA SER A 22 3.51 2.41 24.27
C SER A 22 3.36 2.19 22.76
N MET A 23 3.53 3.22 21.93
CA MET A 23 3.58 3.05 20.48
C MET A 23 4.71 2.12 20.06
N MET A 24 5.90 2.26 20.62
CA MET A 24 7.04 1.41 20.27
C MET A 24 6.78 -0.06 20.65
N VAL A 25 6.23 -0.30 21.84
CA VAL A 25 5.94 -1.66 22.32
C VAL A 25 4.81 -2.32 21.52
N VAL A 26 3.73 -1.60 21.23
CA VAL A 26 2.54 -2.17 20.57
C VAL A 26 2.75 -2.35 19.07
N PHE A 27 3.36 -1.37 18.41
CA PHE A 27 3.46 -1.35 16.95
C PHE A 27 4.83 -1.81 16.45
N ALA A 28 5.95 -1.43 17.08
CA ALA A 28 7.28 -1.63 16.50
C ALA A 28 8.02 -2.88 17.02
N ASN A 29 7.78 -3.31 18.26
CA ASN A 29 8.46 -4.48 18.84
C ASN A 29 7.98 -5.83 18.28
N ASN A 30 6.84 -5.88 17.58
CA ASN A 30 6.32 -7.10 16.96
C ASN A 30 6.10 -6.88 15.45
N PRO A 31 6.96 -7.46 14.59
CA PRO A 31 6.81 -7.31 13.14
C PRO A 31 5.46 -7.85 12.63
N ASP A 32 4.92 -8.90 13.25
CA ASP A 32 3.61 -9.46 12.88
C ASP A 32 2.44 -8.50 13.14
N ASN A 33 2.49 -7.71 14.21
CA ASN A 33 1.47 -6.71 14.50
C ASN A 33 1.59 -5.52 13.56
N LEU A 34 2.83 -5.09 13.29
CA LEU A 34 3.11 -4.02 12.34
C LEU A 34 2.59 -4.40 10.95
N GLU A 35 2.89 -5.62 10.50
CA GLU A 35 2.44 -6.15 9.22
C GLU A 35 0.92 -6.21 9.12
N LYS A 36 0.22 -6.70 10.16
CA LYS A 36 -1.26 -6.70 10.20
C LYS A 36 -1.85 -5.29 10.06
N ILE A 37 -1.24 -4.30 10.71
CA ILE A 37 -1.72 -2.91 10.68
C ILE A 37 -1.47 -2.26 9.32
N ILE A 38 -0.29 -2.51 8.73
CA ILE A 38 0.05 -2.05 7.38
C ILE A 38 -0.88 -2.69 6.35
N ARG A 39 -1.14 -4.00 6.43
CA ARG A 39 -2.06 -4.71 5.53
C ARG A 39 -3.49 -4.20 5.60
N ASN A 40 -3.96 -3.76 6.78
CA ASN A 40 -5.29 -3.16 6.94
C ASN A 40 -5.42 -1.78 6.25
N ARG A 41 -4.32 -1.10 5.95
CA ARG A 41 -4.30 0.23 5.33
C ARG A 41 -3.66 0.09 3.95
N GLN A 42 -4.42 -0.47 3.01
CA GLN A 42 -4.01 -0.78 1.63
C GLN A 42 -2.96 0.19 1.08
N TYR A 43 -1.70 -0.23 1.06
CA TYR A 43 -0.65 0.52 0.38
C TYR A 43 -0.33 -0.21 -0.92
N VAL A 44 -0.93 0.30 -1.99
CA VAL A 44 -0.69 -0.04 -3.40
C VAL A 44 -1.04 -1.48 -3.78
N VAL A 45 -2.24 -1.63 -4.35
CA VAL A 45 -2.56 -2.79 -5.18
C VAL A 45 -2.02 -2.51 -6.58
N TYR A 46 -0.97 -3.23 -6.99
CA TYR A 46 -0.58 -3.20 -8.39
C TYR A 46 -1.71 -3.79 -9.23
N PRO A 47 -2.11 -3.14 -10.33
CA PRO A 47 -3.06 -3.73 -11.24
C PRO A 47 -2.49 -5.07 -11.73
N PRO A 48 -3.35 -6.08 -11.98
CA PRO A 48 -2.92 -7.34 -12.57
C PRO A 48 -2.06 -7.04 -13.81
N GLU A 49 -0.90 -7.69 -13.93
CA GLU A 49 -0.10 -7.54 -15.14
C GLU A 49 -0.99 -7.82 -16.35
N GLY A 50 -1.00 -6.88 -17.29
CA GLY A 50 -1.79 -7.03 -18.52
C GLY A 50 -1.38 -8.30 -19.27
N PRO A 51 -2.24 -8.79 -20.19
CA PRO A 51 -1.87 -9.92 -21.02
C PRO A 51 -0.52 -9.63 -21.68
N ARG A 52 0.39 -10.62 -21.59
CA ARG A 52 1.71 -10.52 -22.21
C ARG A 52 1.51 -10.14 -23.68
N PRO A 53 2.27 -9.17 -24.21
CA PRO A 53 2.14 -8.79 -25.62
C PRO A 53 2.34 -10.02 -26.51
N PRO A 54 1.65 -10.07 -27.67
CA PRO A 54 1.79 -11.16 -28.62
C PRO A 54 3.27 -11.33 -29.02
N SER A 55 3.68 -12.58 -29.24
CA SER A 55 5.04 -12.89 -29.71
C SER A 55 5.28 -12.35 -31.12
N GLY A 56 6.54 -12.20 -31.52
CA GLY A 56 6.90 -11.65 -32.84
C GLY A 56 6.30 -12.43 -34.01
N ASP A 57 6.20 -13.75 -33.88
CA ASP A 57 5.59 -14.62 -34.89
C ASP A 57 4.06 -14.41 -34.95
N GLU A 58 3.40 -14.31 -33.79
CA GLU A 58 1.96 -14.00 -33.71
C GLU A 58 1.65 -12.60 -34.26
N MET A 59 2.56 -11.62 -34.07
CA MET A 59 2.43 -10.29 -34.68
C MET A 59 2.51 -10.36 -36.21
N ALA A 60 3.38 -11.20 -36.78
CA ALA A 60 3.50 -11.35 -38.22
C ALA A 60 2.21 -11.95 -38.83
N GLU A 61 1.58 -12.91 -38.15
CA GLU A 61 0.30 -13.48 -38.56
C GLU A 61 -0.85 -12.47 -38.47
N ILE A 62 -0.91 -11.67 -37.41
CA ILE A 62 -1.90 -10.59 -37.24
C ILE A 62 -1.75 -9.55 -38.36
N VAL A 63 -0.51 -9.16 -38.70
CA VAL A 63 -0.24 -8.21 -39.80
C VAL A 63 -0.68 -8.79 -41.15
N LYS A 64 -0.37 -10.06 -41.41
CA LYS A 64 -0.79 -10.74 -42.65
C LYS A 64 -2.32 -10.79 -42.76
N LYS A 65 -3.01 -11.18 -41.68
CA LYS A 65 -4.47 -11.25 -41.61
C LYS A 65 -5.13 -9.88 -41.81
N ASN A 66 -4.61 -8.83 -41.18
CA ASN A 66 -5.12 -7.47 -41.33
C ASN A 66 -4.91 -6.93 -42.76
N ARG A 67 -3.77 -7.25 -43.38
CA ARG A 67 -3.47 -6.88 -44.76
C ARG A 67 -4.45 -7.53 -45.73
N ASP A 68 -4.76 -8.80 -45.53
CA ASP A 68 -5.67 -9.54 -46.41
C ASP A 68 -7.12 -9.10 -46.18
N ALA A 69 -7.54 -8.83 -44.94
CA ALA A 69 -8.84 -8.24 -44.63
C ALA A 69 -9.04 -6.80 -45.17
N HIS A 70 -7.96 -6.06 -45.43
CA HIS A 70 -8.03 -4.76 -46.10
C HIS A 70 -8.10 -4.86 -47.64
N LYS A 71 -7.72 -5.99 -48.23
CA LYS A 71 -7.89 -6.22 -49.68
C LYS A 71 -9.32 -6.61 -50.06
N ASP A 72 -10.04 -7.20 -49.11
CA ASP A 72 -11.43 -7.65 -49.30
C ASP A 72 -12.47 -6.60 -48.88
N LYS A 73 -12.04 -5.43 -48.38
CA LYS A 73 -12.92 -4.30 -48.09
C LYS A 73 -13.14 -3.51 -49.38
N PRO A 74 -14.40 -3.22 -49.79
CA PRO A 74 -14.71 -2.54 -51.04
C PRO A 74 -14.17 -1.11 -51.09
#